data_AF-A0A640XPS5-F1
#
_entry.id   AF-A0A640XPS5-F1
#
_cell.length_a   1.000
_cell.length_b   1.000
_cell.length_c   1.000
_cell.angle_alpha   90.00
_cell.angle_beta   90.00
_cell.angle_gamma   90.00
#
_symmetry.space_group_name_H-M   'P 1'
#
loop_
_entity.id
_entity.type
_entity.pdbx_description
1 polymer ?
#
loop_
_entity_poly.entity_id
_entity_poly.type
_entity_poly.pdbx_seq_one_letter_code
_entity_poly.pdbx_strand_id
1 'polypeptide(L)' 'MYVNYYKRTQMVEGENEPIGILLCAEKNKAVVKYTLPEGQKQIYISRYIPYLPTEEELKTEILREKELIEMEIKLSKDKK' A
#
# COMPACT_ATOMS: atom_id res chain seq x y z
N MET A 1 -2.16 11.38 9.90
CA MET A 1 -3.15 12.15 10.71
C MET A 1 -4.20 12.91 9.88
N TYR A 2 -4.03 13.12 8.56
CA TYR A 2 -4.97 13.93 7.74
C TYR A 2 -6.16 13.17 7.13
N VAL A 3 -5.96 11.91 6.72
CA VAL A 3 -6.97 11.13 5.99
C VAL A 3 -8.24 10.86 6.81
N ASN A 4 -8.07 10.52 8.10
CA ASN A 4 -9.21 10.23 8.97
C ASN A 4 -10.03 11.46 9.32
N TYR A 5 -9.40 12.64 9.38
CA TYR A 5 -10.11 13.91 9.55
C TYR A 5 -10.94 14.21 8.31
N TYR A 6 -10.32 14.17 7.12
CA TYR A 6 -11.00 14.40 5.84
C TYR A 6 -12.21 13.48 5.67
N LYS A 7 -12.02 12.18 5.95
CA LYS A 7 -13.08 11.18 5.91
C LYS A 7 -14.30 11.54 6.78
N ARG A 8 -14.06 12.15 7.95
CA ARG A 8 -15.13 12.45 8.92
C ARG A 8 -15.81 13.79 8.69
N THR A 9 -15.12 14.75 8.09
CA THR A 9 -15.56 16.15 8.11
C THR A 9 -15.67 16.79 6.73
N GLN A 10 -15.07 16.22 5.69
CA GLN A 10 -14.95 16.87 4.37
C GLN A 10 -15.37 16.00 3.19
N MET A 11 -15.58 14.68 3.37
CA MET A 11 -16.05 13.81 2.28
C MET A 11 -17.46 14.19 1.82
N VAL A 12 -17.64 14.19 0.50
CA VAL A 12 -18.93 14.45 -0.15
C VAL A 12 -19.50 13.15 -0.73
N GLU A 13 -20.82 13.08 -0.86
CA GLU A 13 -21.49 11.93 -1.48
C GLU A 13 -21.01 11.74 -2.93
N GLY A 14 -20.59 10.51 -3.26
CA GLY A 14 -20.03 10.16 -4.57
C GLY A 14 -18.50 10.20 -4.65
N GLU A 15 -17.79 10.68 -3.62
CA GLU A 15 -16.33 10.59 -3.57
C GLU A 15 -15.84 9.18 -3.21
N ASN A 16 -14.66 8.82 -3.72
CA ASN A 16 -13.97 7.61 -3.30
C ASN A 16 -13.40 7.77 -1.89
N GLU A 17 -13.26 6.65 -1.17
CA GLU A 17 -12.59 6.60 0.12
C GLU A 17 -11.15 7.16 0.04
N PRO A 18 -10.74 8.07 0.94
CA PRO A 18 -9.46 8.75 0.84
C PRO A 18 -8.31 7.79 1.12
N ILE A 19 -7.25 7.88 0.32
CA ILE A 19 -6.08 7.02 0.40
C ILE A 19 -4.97 7.72 1.20
N GLY A 20 -4.48 7.06 2.25
CA GLY A 20 -3.32 7.51 3.01
C GLY A 20 -2.03 6.88 2.51
N ILE A 21 -1.09 7.73 2.06
CA ILE A 21 0.26 7.30 1.69
C ILE A 21 1.21 7.64 2.84
N LEU A 22 1.87 6.62 3.38
CA LEU A 22 2.95 6.79 4.35
C LEU A 22 4.28 6.52 3.65
N LEU A 23 5.09 7.56 3.45
CA LEU A 23 6.41 7.44 2.84
C LEU A 23 7.42 7.06 3.93
N CYS A 24 8.00 5.86 3.82
CA CYS A 24 9.06 5.38 4.69
C CYS A 24 10.29 5.05 3.84
N ALA A 25 11.49 5.39 4.32
CA ALA A 25 12.74 5.04 3.65
C ALA A 25 12.94 3.51 3.56
N GLU A 26 12.45 2.76 4.56
CA GLU A 26 12.47 1.29 4.60
C GLU A 26 11.13 0.74 5.09
N LYS A 27 10.84 -0.54 4.81
CA LYS A 27 9.62 -1.23 5.25
C LYS A 27 9.62 -1.40 6.79
N ASN A 28 9.33 -0.35 7.55
CA ASN A 28 9.26 -0.38 9.00
C ASN A 28 7.86 -0.75 9.50
N LYS A 29 7.66 -2.04 9.80
CA LYS A 29 6.38 -2.58 10.30
C LYS A 29 5.92 -1.96 11.63
N ALA A 30 6.83 -1.48 12.47
CA ALA A 30 6.49 -0.88 13.76
C ALA A 30 5.82 0.48 13.59
N VAL A 31 6.37 1.34 12.73
CA VAL A 31 5.78 2.66 12.43
C VAL A 31 4.38 2.48 11.85
N VAL A 32 4.21 1.55 10.91
CA VAL A 32 2.89 1.23 10.31
C VAL A 32 1.89 0.79 11.38
N LYS A 33 2.28 -0.10 12.30
CA LYS A 33 1.40 -0.61 13.36
C LYS A 33 0.89 0.49 14.28
N TYR A 34 1.72 1.47 14.63
CA TYR A 34 1.35 2.53 15.60
C TYR A 34 0.78 3.79 14.93
N THR A 35 0.94 3.97 13.63
CA THR A 35 0.41 5.14 12.90
C THR A 35 -1.03 4.97 12.41
N LEU A 36 -1.49 3.73 12.28
CA LEU A 36 -2.80 3.41 11.74
C LEU A 36 -3.80 3.02 12.85
N PRO A 37 -5.09 3.37 12.71
CA PRO A 37 -6.14 2.91 13.62
C PRO A 37 -6.18 1.38 13.76
N GLU A 38 -6.42 0.92 14.98
CA GLU A 38 -6.61 -0.51 15.25
C GLU A 38 -7.76 -1.06 14.38
N GLY A 39 -7.47 -2.12 13.62
CA GLY A 39 -8.43 -2.77 12.72
C GLY A 39 -8.33 -2.38 11.24
N GLN A 40 -7.46 -1.46 10.84
CA GLN A 40 -7.25 -1.14 9.42
C GLN A 40 -6.48 -2.27 8.71
N LYS A 41 -7.20 -3.12 7.96
CA LYS A 41 -6.65 -4.31 7.27
C LYS A 41 -6.05 -4.03 5.88
N GLN A 42 -6.34 -2.88 5.29
CA GLN A 42 -5.91 -2.54 3.93
C GLN A 42 -4.66 -1.66 3.97
N ILE A 43 -3.53 -2.26 4.29
CA ILE A 43 -2.24 -1.58 4.32
C ILE A 43 -1.38 -2.18 3.22
N TYR A 44 -1.07 -1.36 2.22
CA TYR A 44 -0.23 -1.75 1.10
C TYR A 44 1.12 -1.05 1.24
N ILE A 45 2.21 -1.82 1.20
CA ILE A 45 3.58 -1.29 1.31
C ILE A 45 4.23 -1.41 -0.06
N SER A 46 4.33 -0.29 -0.76
CA SER A 46 5.00 -0.21 -2.06
C SER A 46 6.31 0.58 -1.96
N ARG A 47 7.26 0.26 -2.84
CA ARG A 47 8.49 1.04 -3.00
C ARG A 47 8.15 2.37 -3.66
N TYR A 48 8.63 3.47 -3.10
CA TYR A 48 8.48 4.79 -3.72
C TYR A 48 9.58 5.03 -4.75
N ILE A 49 9.19 5.41 -5.97
CA ILE A 49 10.10 5.83 -7.04
C ILE A 49 10.00 7.37 -7.14
N PRO A 50 11.12 8.11 -7.04
CA PRO A 50 11.10 9.58 -6.98
C PRO A 50 10.83 10.26 -8.33
N TYR A 51 10.72 9.48 -9.41
CA TYR A 51 10.40 9.96 -10.75
C TYR A 51 9.21 9.19 -11.31
N LEU A 52 8.54 9.78 -12.30
CA LEU A 52 7.50 9.07 -13.04
C LEU A 52 8.19 8.08 -13.99
N PRO A 53 8.04 6.75 -13.78
CA PRO A 53 8.65 5.77 -14.66
C PRO A 53 8.07 5.84 -16.06
N THR A 54 8.83 5.35 -17.03
CA THR A 54 8.31 5.08 -18.37
C THR A 54 7.29 3.94 -18.35
N GLU A 55 6.47 3.85 -19.39
CA GLU A 55 5.44 2.79 -19.49
C GLU A 55 6.06 1.38 -19.45
N GLU A 56 7.24 1.19 -20.06
CA GLU A 56 7.95 -0.09 -20.08
C GLU A 56 8.51 -0.47 -18.70
N GLU A 57 9.12 0.49 -18.00
CA GLU A 57 9.61 0.28 -16.62
C GLU A 57 8.44 -0.05 -15.68
N LEU A 58 7.32 0.67 -15.80
CA LEU A 58 6.14 0.43 -14.97
C LEU A 58 5.56 -0.97 -15.22
N LYS A 59 5.42 -1.38 -16.49
CA LYS A 59 4.95 -2.73 -16.85
C LYS A 59 5.86 -3.80 -16.26
N THR A 60 7.17 -3.61 -16.37
CA THR A 60 8.17 -4.55 -15.85
C THR A 60 8.06 -4.70 -14.33
N GLU A 61 7.94 -3.59 -13.59
CA GLU A 61 7.84 -3.64 -12.13
C GLU A 61 6.52 -4.28 -11.67
N ILE A 62 5.40 -4.03 -12.36
CA ILE A 62 4.12 -4.67 -12.08
C ILE A 62 4.20 -6.20 -12.26
N LEU A 63 4.82 -6.66 -13.35
CA LEU A 63 4.99 -8.10 -13.61
C LEU A 63 5.87 -8.75 -12.54
N ARG A 64 6.98 -8.10 -12.18
CA ARG A 64 7.88 -8.56 -11.13
C ARG A 64 7.20 -8.69 -9.77
N GLU A 65 6.48 -7.66 -9.32
CA GLU A 65 5.75 -7.70 -8.04
C GLU A 65 4.64 -8.77 -8.05
N LYS A 66 3.95 -8.93 -9.18
CA LYS A 66 2.96 -10.00 -9.36
C LYS A 66 3.58 -11.39 -9.18
N GLU A 67 4.71 -11.66 -9.82
CA GLU A 67 5.42 -12.95 -9.67
C GLU A 67 5.85 -13.21 -8.22
N LEU A 68 6.39 -12.20 -7.53
CA LEU A 68 6.79 -12.32 -6.12
C LEU A 68 5.59 -12.67 -5.22
N ILE A 69 4.46 -11.99 -5.39
CA ILE A 69 3.24 -12.26 -4.62
C ILE A 69 2.71 -13.67 -4.90
N GLU A 70 2.69 -14.09 -6.18
CA GLU A 70 2.26 -15.44 -6.55
C GLU A 70 3.17 -16.53 -5.93
N MET A 71 4.48 -16.29 -5.89
CA MET A 71 5.43 -17.18 -5.22
C MET A 71 5.17 -17.24 -3.71
N GLU A 72 5.00 -16.10 -3.04
CA GLU A 72 4.68 -16.03 -1.60
C GLU A 72 3.37 -16.76 -1.26
N ILE A 73 2.35 -16.64 -2.11
CA ILE A 73 1.07 -17.35 -1.95
C ILE A 73 1.26 -18.85 -2.09
N LYS A 74 2.07 -19.33 -3.05
CA LYS A 74 2.37 -20.77 -3.22
C LYS A 74 3.13 -21.31 -2.00
N LEU A 75 4.20 -20.64 -1.57
CA LEU A 75 4.97 -20.99 -0.38
C LEU A 75 4.14 -21.02 0.91
N SER A 76 3.12 -20.16 1.01
CA SER A 76 2.20 -20.12 2.15
C SER A 76 1.16 -21.25 2.12
N LYS A 77 0.84 -21.79 0.94
CA LYS A 77 -0.06 -22.94 0.77
C LYS A 77 0.63 -24.27 1.04
N ASP A 78 1.92 -24.41 0.68
CA ASP A 78 2.69 -25.64 0.92
C ASP A 78 3.07 -25.85 2.39
N LYS A 79 2.94 -24.82 3.23
CA LYS A 79 3.17 -24.89 4.69
C LYS A 79 1.92 -25.29 5.50
N LYS A 80 0.80 -25.62 4.85
CA LYS A 80 -0.50 -25.90 5.49
C LYS A 80 -0.97 -27.30 5.17
#